data_AF-A0A540NBW9-F1
#
_entry.id   AF-A0A540NBW9-F1
#
_cell.length_a   1.000
_cell.length_b   1.000
_cell.length_c   1.000
_cell.angle_alpha   90.00
_cell.angle_beta   90.00
_cell.angle_gamma   90.00
#
_symmetry.space_group_name_H-M   'P 1'
#
loop_
_entity.id
_entity.type
_entity.pdbx_description
1 polymer ?
#
loop_
_entity_poly.entity_id
_entity_poly.type
_entity_poly.pdbx_seq_one_letter_code
_entity_poly.pdbx_strand_id
1 'polypeptide(L)'
;MNGDFFHVRCCAHILNLIVQDGLKEIDSSVVKIRECIKYVKGSKARKLKFQECVKQVGILNSKRGLRQDVPTRWNSTYLMLDSDIFYRYAFINLGLSDSNFESCPYEEWDKVVKISKFFG
;
A
#
# COMPACT_ATOMS: atom_id res chain seq x y z
N MET A 1 -11.63 29.63 -27.40
CA MET A 1 -10.79 28.89 -26.44
C MET A 1 -11.70 28.43 -25.31
N ASN A 2 -11.53 27.20 -24.78
CA ASN A 2 -12.16 26.65 -23.55
C ASN A 2 -13.10 25.44 -23.74
N GLY A 3 -12.62 24.34 -24.33
CA GLY A 3 -13.29 23.03 -24.30
C GLY A 3 -12.43 21.90 -23.70
N ASP A 4 -11.13 21.94 -23.96
CA ASP A 4 -10.24 20.80 -23.69
C ASP A 4 -10.00 20.54 -22.19
N PHE A 5 -9.94 21.59 -21.37
CA PHE A 5 -9.72 21.47 -19.92
C PHE A 5 -10.95 20.96 -19.14
N PHE A 6 -12.15 21.08 -19.71
CA PHE A 6 -13.38 20.58 -19.09
C PHE A 6 -13.55 19.08 -19.36
N HIS A 7 -13.24 18.64 -20.58
CA HIS A 7 -13.24 17.21 -20.94
C HIS A 7 -12.22 16.41 -20.13
N VAL A 8 -10.99 16.90 -19.95
CA VAL A 8 -9.95 16.20 -19.18
C VAL A 8 -10.32 16.04 -17.71
N ARG A 9 -10.92 17.08 -17.10
CA ARG A 9 -11.42 17.00 -15.70
C ARG A 9 -12.59 16.03 -15.56
N CYS A 10 -13.49 15.99 -16.55
CA CYS A 10 -14.59 15.03 -16.57
C CYS A 10 -14.08 13.59 -16.70
N CYS A 11 -13.14 13.34 -17.62
CA CYS A 11 -12.52 12.01 -17.78
C CYS A 11 -11.76 11.57 -16.52
N ALA A 12 -10.97 12.45 -15.90
CA ALA A 12 -10.28 12.16 -14.65
C ALA A 12 -11.28 11.88 -13.51
N HIS A 13 -12.42 12.58 -13.48
CA HIS A 13 -13.48 12.33 -12.51
C HIS A 13 -14.18 10.98 -12.75
N ILE A 14 -14.52 10.65 -14.00
CA ILE A 14 -15.12 9.35 -14.37
C ILE A 14 -14.16 8.20 -14.08
N LEU A 15 -12.87 8.34 -14.44
CA LEU A 15 -11.84 7.36 -14.09
C LEU A 15 -11.72 7.20 -12.58
N ASN A 16 -11.73 8.29 -11.81
CA ASN A 16 -11.76 8.23 -10.36
C ASN A 16 -13.02 7.50 -9.87
N LEU A 17 -14.20 7.73 -10.45
CA LEU A 17 -15.42 7.01 -10.06
C LEU A 17 -15.33 5.51 -10.38
N ILE A 18 -14.84 5.10 -11.55
CA ILE A 18 -14.65 3.69 -11.92
C ILE A 18 -13.63 3.01 -10.99
N VAL A 19 -12.50 3.67 -10.76
CA VAL A 19 -11.46 3.18 -9.84
C VAL A 19 -12.00 3.09 -8.43
N GLN A 20 -12.78 4.07 -7.97
CA GLN A 20 -13.42 4.04 -6.65
C GLN A 20 -14.48 2.95 -6.54
N ASP A 21 -15.26 2.70 -7.59
CA ASP A 21 -16.27 1.65 -7.61
C ASP A 21 -15.64 0.25 -7.64
N GLY A 22 -14.60 0.05 -8.44
CA GLY A 22 -13.78 -1.16 -8.40
C GLY A 22 -13.03 -1.32 -7.07
N LEU A 23 -12.67 -0.21 -6.42
CA LEU A 23 -12.15 -0.21 -5.06
C LEU A 23 -13.23 -0.52 -4.02
N LYS A 24 -14.54 -0.32 -4.24
CA LYS A 24 -15.56 -0.67 -3.23
C LYS A 24 -15.60 -2.17 -2.97
N GLU A 25 -15.28 -2.97 -3.98
CA GLU A 25 -14.92 -4.37 -3.85
C GLU A 25 -13.50 -4.49 -3.26
N ILE A 26 -13.24 -3.86 -2.11
CA ILE A 26 -11.92 -3.88 -1.47
C ILE A 26 -11.60 -5.34 -1.17
N ASP A 27 -10.65 -5.87 -1.91
CA ASP A 27 -10.13 -7.19 -1.65
C ASP A 27 -9.59 -7.29 -0.22
N SER A 28 -9.90 -8.38 0.48
CA SER A 28 -9.46 -8.60 1.86
C SER A 28 -7.94 -8.47 2.01
N SER A 29 -7.16 -8.76 0.96
CA SER A 29 -5.71 -8.54 0.94
C SER A 29 -5.32 -7.06 1.06
N VAL A 30 -6.08 -6.14 0.45
CA VAL A 30 -5.84 -4.68 0.57
C VAL A 30 -6.12 -4.20 2.00
N VAL A 31 -7.16 -4.74 2.64
CA VAL A 31 -7.46 -4.44 4.05
C VAL A 31 -6.32 -4.90 4.97
N LYS A 32 -5.80 -6.11 4.76
CA LYS A 32 -4.66 -6.65 5.52
C LYS A 32 -3.43 -5.76 5.40
N ILE A 33 -3.07 -5.34 4.18
CA ILE A 33 -1.95 -4.41 3.93
C ILE A 33 -2.16 -3.09 4.69
N ARG A 34 -3.39 -2.55 4.65
CA ARG A 34 -3.73 -1.32 5.36
C ARG A 34 -3.45 -1.44 6.86
N GLU A 35 -3.81 -2.56 7.46
CA GLU A 35 -3.55 -2.83 8.88
C GLU A 35 -2.06 -3.10 9.17
N CYS A 36 -1.31 -3.75 8.27
CA CYS A 36 0.13 -3.92 8.41
C CYS A 36 0.86 -2.58 8.51
N ILE A 37 0.57 -1.67 7.59
CA ILE A 37 1.22 -0.37 7.53
C ILE A 37 0.82 0.48 8.73
N LYS A 38 -0.46 0.41 9.13
CA LYS A 38 -0.97 1.07 10.33
C LYS A 38 -0.32 0.54 11.60
N TYR A 39 -0.09 -0.77 11.72
CA TYR A 39 0.64 -1.36 12.85
C TYR A 39 2.04 -0.76 12.96
N VAL A 40 2.81 -0.77 11.86
CA VAL A 40 4.18 -0.22 11.84
C VAL A 40 4.16 1.26 12.21
N LYS A 41 3.20 2.03 11.69
CA LYS A 41 3.12 3.47 11.92
C LYS A 41 2.56 3.86 13.28
N GLY A 42 1.92 2.93 13.98
CA GLY A 42 1.20 3.16 15.24
C GLY A 42 2.08 3.51 16.44
N SER A 43 3.37 3.16 16.44
CA SER A 43 4.27 3.56 17.54
C SER A 43 5.72 3.77 17.07
N LYS A 44 6.49 4.56 17.84
CA LYS A 44 7.92 4.76 17.57
C LYS A 44 8.69 3.45 17.66
N ALA A 45 8.38 2.60 18.64
CA ALA A 45 9.02 1.30 18.82
C ALA A 45 8.80 0.37 17.62
N ARG A 46 7.55 0.26 17.11
CA ARG A 46 7.23 -0.55 15.93
C ARG A 46 7.90 -0.03 14.66
N LYS A 47 8.00 1.31 14.49
CA LYS A 47 8.77 1.92 13.38
C LYS A 47 10.24 1.54 13.44
N LEU A 48 10.87 1.62 14.62
CA LEU A 48 12.28 1.26 14.79
C LEU A 48 12.53 -0.22 14.50
N LYS A 49 11.69 -1.10 15.04
CA LYS A 49 11.76 -2.54 14.78
C LYS A 49 11.60 -2.87 13.29
N PHE A 50 10.64 -2.23 12.61
CA PHE A 50 10.50 -2.39 11.17
C PHE A 50 11.75 -1.89 10.41
N GLN A 51 12.35 -0.77 10.81
CA GLN A 51 13.62 -0.30 10.21
C GLN A 51 14.77 -1.28 10.42
N GLU A 52 14.83 -1.99 11.55
CA GLU A 52 15.78 -3.08 11.77
C GLU A 52 15.51 -4.24 10.80
N CYS A 53 14.25 -4.66 10.65
CA CYS A 53 13.88 -5.68 9.66
C CYS A 53 14.27 -5.28 8.24
N VAL A 54 14.05 -4.01 7.86
CA VAL A 54 14.44 -3.44 6.55
C VAL A 54 15.96 -3.56 6.32
N LYS A 55 16.77 -3.25 7.35
CA LYS A 55 18.23 -3.41 7.27
C LYS A 55 18.64 -4.88 7.16
N GLN A 56 18.00 -5.77 7.92
CA GLN A 56 18.30 -7.21 7.93
C GLN A 56 18.03 -7.86 6.57
N VAL A 57 17.02 -7.41 5.84
CA VAL A 57 16.72 -7.90 4.48
C VAL A 57 17.53 -7.20 3.38
N GLY A 58 18.54 -6.41 3.75
CA GLY A 58 19.48 -5.78 2.81
C GLY A 58 18.95 -4.53 2.09
N ILE A 59 17.81 -3.98 2.51
CA ILE A 59 17.29 -2.71 1.95
C ILE A 59 17.99 -1.55 2.67
N LEU A 60 19.09 -1.09 2.09
CA LEU A 60 19.92 -0.01 2.66
C LEU A 60 19.55 1.35 2.05
N ASN A 61 19.59 2.41 2.88
CA ASN A 61 19.45 3.82 2.46
C ASN A 61 18.22 4.15 1.61
N SER A 62 17.14 3.38 1.74
CA SER A 62 15.91 3.65 1.01
C SER A 62 15.28 4.97 1.47
N LYS A 63 15.13 5.92 0.54
CA LYS A 63 14.32 7.15 0.76
C LYS A 63 12.82 6.89 0.65
N ARG A 64 12.41 5.67 0.28
CA ARG A 64 11.01 5.30 0.04
C ARG A 64 10.30 5.08 1.38
N GLY A 65 9.32 5.91 1.70
CA GLY A 65 8.52 5.74 2.92
C GLY A 65 7.34 4.78 2.73
N LEU A 66 6.88 4.17 3.83
CA LEU A 66 5.60 3.46 3.88
C LEU A 66 4.41 4.44 3.78
N ARG A 67 3.52 4.18 2.83
CA ARG A 67 2.38 5.06 2.52
C ARG A 67 1.09 4.43 3.02
N GLN A 68 0.29 5.20 3.75
CA GLN A 68 -1.08 4.79 4.04
C GLN A 68 -1.95 5.31 2.90
N ASP A 69 -2.92 4.52 2.45
CA ASP A 69 -3.91 4.99 1.51
C ASP A 69 -4.83 6.05 2.13
N VAL A 70 -5.47 6.82 1.26
CA VAL A 70 -6.50 7.81 1.57
C VAL A 70 -7.68 7.43 0.68
N PRO A 71 -8.73 6.79 1.22
CA PRO A 71 -9.80 6.18 0.41
C PRO A 71 -10.38 7.13 -0.65
N THR A 72 -10.48 8.43 -0.35
CA THR A 72 -11.00 9.45 -1.28
C THR A 72 -10.05 9.88 -2.39
N ARG A 73 -8.81 9.36 -2.46
CA ARG A 73 -7.79 9.72 -3.46
C ARG A 73 -7.35 8.47 -4.23
N TRP A 74 -7.76 8.35 -5.49
CA TRP A 74 -7.56 7.15 -6.32
C TRP A 74 -6.12 6.62 -6.37
N ASN A 75 -5.12 7.50 -6.50
CA ASN A 75 -3.71 7.09 -6.55
C ASN A 75 -3.15 6.56 -5.22
N SER A 76 -3.82 6.85 -4.10
CA SER A 76 -3.23 6.57 -2.79
C SER A 76 -3.19 5.08 -2.48
N THR A 77 -4.19 4.29 -2.92
CA THR A 77 -4.20 2.84 -2.76
C THR A 77 -3.05 2.22 -3.55
N TYR A 78 -2.88 2.61 -4.82
CA TYR A 78 -1.74 2.18 -5.62
C TYR A 78 -0.40 2.47 -4.92
N LEU A 79 -0.20 3.71 -4.46
CA LEU A 79 1.03 4.12 -3.79
C LEU A 79 1.26 3.38 -2.46
N MET A 80 0.20 2.99 -1.76
CA MET A 80 0.28 2.12 -0.58
C MET A 80 0.77 0.73 -0.98
N LEU A 81 0.12 0.08 -1.95
CA LEU A 81 0.47 -1.25 -2.45
C LEU A 81 1.90 -1.29 -3.01
N ASP A 82 2.28 -0.28 -3.81
CA ASP A 82 3.63 -0.12 -4.36
C ASP A 82 4.67 -0.04 -3.23
N SER A 83 4.40 0.75 -2.17
CA SER A 83 5.31 0.83 -1.02
C SER A 83 5.39 -0.47 -0.21
N ASP A 84 4.26 -1.18 -0.09
CA ASP A 84 4.15 -2.45 0.62
C ASP A 84 4.93 -3.56 -0.09
N ILE A 85 4.72 -3.70 -1.40
CA ILE A 85 5.44 -4.66 -2.27
C ILE A 85 6.95 -4.42 -2.19
N PHE A 86 7.40 -3.17 -2.21
CA PHE A 86 8.83 -2.83 -2.08
C PHE A 86 9.42 -3.33 -0.75
N TYR A 87 8.65 -3.30 0.32
CA TYR A 87 9.08 -3.74 1.66
C TYR A 87 8.60 -5.15 2.04
N ARG A 88 8.12 -5.95 1.08
CA ARG A 88 7.56 -7.29 1.31
C ARG A 88 8.41 -8.14 2.26
N TYR A 89 9.70 -8.28 1.98
CA TYR A 89 10.58 -9.10 2.81
C TYR A 89 10.79 -8.53 4.22
N ALA A 90 10.77 -7.21 4.38
CA ALA A 90 10.85 -6.58 5.69
C ALA A 90 9.59 -6.84 6.52
N PHE A 91 8.40 -6.83 5.89
CA PHE A 91 7.16 -7.22 6.55
C PHE A 91 7.12 -8.70 6.93
N ILE A 92 7.63 -9.58 6.07
CA ILE A 92 7.76 -11.01 6.39
C ILE A 92 8.66 -11.19 7.62
N ASN A 93 9.83 -10.54 7.63
CA ASN A 93 10.77 -10.60 8.75
C ASN A 93 10.19 -9.97 10.03
N LEU A 94 9.39 -8.91 9.91
CA LEU A 94 8.69 -8.31 11.06
C LEU A 94 7.73 -9.32 11.71
N GLY A 95 6.97 -10.07 10.94
CA GLY A 95 6.05 -11.06 11.51
C GLY A 95 6.69 -12.31 12.09
N LEU A 96 7.91 -12.64 11.65
CA LEU A 96 8.72 -13.66 12.32
C LEU A 96 9.31 -13.17 13.65
N SER A 97 9.52 -11.85 13.80
CA SER A 97 10.20 -11.25 14.95
C SER A 97 9.26 -10.57 15.96
N ASP A 98 8.02 -10.25 15.59
CA ASP A 98 7.02 -9.62 16.45
C ASP A 98 5.74 -10.46 16.53
N SER A 99 5.56 -11.15 17.67
CA SER A 99 4.38 -11.96 17.92
C SER A 99 3.07 -11.16 17.93
N ASN A 100 3.13 -9.82 18.08
CA ASN A 100 1.93 -8.98 18.05
C ASN A 100 1.57 -8.53 16.62
N PHE A 101 2.34 -8.92 15.59
CA PHE A 101 2.09 -8.57 14.20
C PHE A 101 1.33 -9.68 13.47
N GLU A 102 0.00 -9.62 13.50
CA GLU A 102 -0.87 -10.69 12.98
C GLU A 102 -1.30 -10.50 11.52
N SER A 103 -1.07 -9.32 10.93
CA SER A 103 -1.86 -8.86 9.78
C SER A 103 -1.25 -9.09 8.39
N CYS A 104 -0.11 -9.75 8.24
CA CYS A 104 0.58 -9.81 6.94
C CYS A 104 -0.04 -10.83 5.98
N PRO A 105 -0.33 -10.46 4.72
CA PRO A 105 -0.86 -11.38 3.71
C PRO A 105 0.25 -12.27 3.11
N TYR A 106 0.82 -13.19 3.89
CA TYR A 106 1.95 -14.06 3.48
C TYR A 106 1.67 -14.89 2.22
N GLU A 107 0.42 -15.32 2.03
CA GLU A 107 0.02 -16.21 0.93
C GLU A 107 -0.62 -15.46 -0.25
N GLU A 108 -1.00 -14.19 -0.06
CA GLU A 108 -1.79 -13.44 -1.04
C GLU A 108 -0.95 -12.44 -1.85
N TRP A 109 0.38 -12.46 -1.72
CA TRP A 109 1.25 -11.49 -2.40
C TRP A 109 1.11 -11.47 -3.92
N ASP A 110 0.91 -12.62 -4.57
CA ASP A 110 0.69 -12.65 -6.02
C ASP A 110 -0.60 -11.94 -6.42
N LYS A 111 -1.62 -12.02 -5.56
CA LYS A 111 -2.88 -11.30 -5.70
C LYS A 111 -2.67 -9.80 -5.51
N VAL A 112 -1.93 -9.41 -4.47
CA VAL A 112 -1.55 -8.02 -4.20
C VAL A 112 -0.80 -7.41 -5.38
N VAL A 113 0.16 -8.13 -5.97
CA VAL A 113 0.90 -7.68 -7.15
C VAL A 113 -0.02 -7.55 -8.37
N LYS A 114 -0.95 -8.48 -8.60
CA LYS A 114 -1.96 -8.37 -9.68
C LYS A 114 -2.87 -7.16 -9.48
N ILE A 115 -3.34 -6.92 -8.26
CA ILE A 115 -4.15 -5.75 -7.92
C ILE A 115 -3.34 -4.46 -8.14
N SER A 116 -2.07 -4.43 -7.72
CA SER A 116 -1.21 -3.26 -7.95
C SER A 116 -1.03 -2.94 -9.44
N LYS A 117 -0.89 -3.96 -10.29
CA LYS A 117 -0.82 -3.81 -11.76
C LYS A 117 -2.14 -3.37 -12.40
N PHE A 118 -3.27 -3.61 -11.75
CA PHE A 118 -4.55 -3.10 -12.22
C PHE A 118 -4.65 -1.57 -12.04
N PHE A 119 -3.97 -1.02 -11.02
CA PHE A 119 -3.96 0.41 -10.75
C PHE A 119 -2.86 1.21 -11.46
N GLY A 120 -1.89 0.56 -12.11
CA GLY A 120 -0.69 1.21 -12.67
C GLY A 120 -0.15 0.52 -13.92
#